data_AF-A0A0C2IKT9-F1
#
_entry.id   AF-A0A0C2IKT9-F1
#
_cell.length_a   1.000
_cell.length_b   1.000
_cell.length_c   1.000
_cell.angle_alpha   90.00
_cell.angle_beta   90.00
_cell.angle_gamma   90.00
#
_symmetry.space_group_name_H-M   'P 1'
#
loop_
_entity.id
_entity.type
_entity.pdbx_description
1 polymer ?
#
loop_
_entity_poly.entity_id
_entity_poly.type
_entity_poly.pdbx_seq_one_letter_code
_entity_poly.pdbx_strand_id
1 'polypeptide(L)'
;MHKQYYIVVTNDKGQRCLFTSYDISSYFVRITCRLDTRISEDECPVAVHPHHPGIFFANIKEAEKQVETHISDTDGTSLYAMKLDNLKLGCFEFDCNVELTIPCLIKPKIHFPTESIILFKGSYYLSTKKHPHEFISDDGGKRWKLLPFVDFRTRVLNGGGILFGINPETSDIVYSFDMGNNWYHKNILNTELALAIVPYGEPGITFTNVVSLSQDKKWYGITHVDFSNLLSNFIFKLDRKCQESDFYLWFVDRSYGPCYQGHQVSYLRQNPYSLCLNNQSHRKTYKPCPCSFNDYRW
;
A
#
# COMPACT_ATOMS: atom_id res chain seq x y z
N MET A 1 4.64 5.67 15.19
CA MET A 1 5.79 4.91 14.67
C MET A 1 6.17 3.86 15.70
N HIS A 2 6.49 2.65 15.24
CA HIS A 2 7.02 1.59 16.11
C HIS A 2 8.51 1.84 16.40
N LYS A 3 9.04 1.23 17.47
CA LYS A 3 10.41 1.46 18.00
C LYS A 3 11.47 0.58 17.31
N GLN A 4 11.27 0.25 16.04
CA GLN A 4 12.17 -0.62 15.28
C GLN A 4 12.86 0.17 14.19
N TYR A 5 14.18 0.08 14.16
CA TYR A 5 15.03 0.90 13.31
C TYR A 5 15.75 0.02 12.31
N TYR A 6 15.67 0.41 11.05
CA TYR A 6 16.37 -0.23 9.96
C TYR A 6 17.34 0.78 9.35
N ILE A 7 18.55 0.33 9.05
CA ILE A 7 19.55 1.15 8.36
C ILE A 7 20.05 0.41 7.14
N VAL A 8 20.27 1.16 6.06
CA VAL A 8 20.94 0.68 4.87
C VAL A 8 22.34 1.26 4.85
N VAL A 9 23.35 0.40 4.84
CA VAL A 9 24.76 0.79 4.80
C VAL A 9 25.33 0.38 3.44
N THR A 10 26.04 1.30 2.80
CA THR A 10 26.77 1.04 1.54
C THR A 10 28.26 0.98 1.84
N ASN A 11 28.94 -0.08 1.40
CA ASN A 11 30.39 -0.17 1.53
C ASN A 11 31.14 0.51 0.38
N ASP A 12 32.45 0.53 0.47
CA ASP A 12 33.40 1.04 -0.53
C ASP A 12 33.24 0.40 -1.92
N LYS A 13 32.74 -0.83 -1.98
CA LYS A 13 32.46 -1.56 -3.23
C LYS A 13 31.05 -1.30 -3.79
N GLY A 14 30.28 -0.41 -3.17
CA GLY A 14 28.91 -0.10 -3.57
C GLY A 14 27.87 -1.16 -3.19
N GLN A 15 28.24 -2.20 -2.43
CA GLN A 15 27.31 -3.20 -1.93
C GLN A 15 26.47 -2.59 -0.80
N ARG A 16 25.16 -2.82 -0.85
CA ARG A 16 24.19 -2.31 0.12
C ARG A 16 23.69 -3.43 1.03
N CYS A 17 23.76 -3.18 2.33
CA CYS A 17 23.31 -4.12 3.35
C CYS A 17 22.25 -3.49 4.26
N LEU A 18 21.18 -4.24 4.53
CA LEU A 18 20.15 -3.90 5.49
C LEU A 18 20.52 -4.44 6.87
N PHE A 19 20.38 -3.60 7.88
CA PHE A 19 20.53 -3.98 9.28
C PHE A 19 19.28 -3.54 10.06
N THR A 20 18.96 -4.28 11.11
CA THR A 20 17.95 -3.91 12.11
C THR A 20 18.62 -3.68 13.46
N SER A 21 18.08 -2.75 14.24
CA SER A 21 18.43 -2.56 15.65
C SER A 21 17.20 -2.83 16.50
N TYR A 22 17.36 -3.77 17.42
CA TYR A 22 16.35 -4.11 18.40
C TYR A 22 16.41 -3.17 19.61
N ASP A 23 15.25 -2.66 20.05
CA ASP A 23 15.08 -1.84 21.26
C ASP A 23 16.02 -0.62 21.39
N ILE A 24 16.46 -0.04 20.26
CA ILE A 24 17.42 1.09 20.25
C ILE A 24 18.76 0.70 20.90
N SER A 25 19.14 -0.58 20.82
CA SER A 25 20.46 -1.00 21.25
C SER A 25 21.54 -0.41 20.32
N SER A 26 22.79 -0.36 20.79
CA SER A 26 23.94 -0.01 19.96
C SER A 26 24.33 -1.10 18.95
N TYR A 27 23.63 -2.24 18.96
CA TYR A 27 23.96 -3.40 18.15
C TYR A 27 23.03 -3.51 16.95
N PHE A 28 23.65 -3.57 15.78
CA PHE A 28 22.97 -3.78 14.51
C PHE A 28 23.17 -5.21 14.04
N VAL A 29 22.06 -5.88 13.76
CA VAL A 29 22.05 -7.24 13.23
C VAL A 29 21.81 -7.16 11.73
N ARG A 30 22.66 -7.84 10.97
CA ARG A 30 22.61 -7.81 9.49
C ARG A 30 21.50 -8.71 8.99
N ILE A 31 20.56 -8.16 8.24
CA ILE A 31 19.46 -8.90 7.60
C ILE A 31 19.92 -9.46 6.24
N THR A 32 20.42 -8.61 5.35
CA THR A 32 20.84 -9.03 4.00
C THR A 32 21.81 -8.03 3.38
N CYS A 33 22.67 -8.49 2.46
CA CYS A 33 23.54 -7.66 1.62
C CYS A 33 23.21 -7.76 0.13
N ARG A 34 22.00 -8.24 -0.18
CA ARG A 34 21.52 -8.50 -1.54
C ARG A 34 20.59 -7.38 -2.04
N LEU A 35 20.64 -6.20 -1.43
CA LEU A 35 19.80 -5.08 -1.84
C LEU A 35 20.19 -4.59 -3.24
N ASP A 36 19.21 -4.12 -4.02
CA ASP A 36 19.50 -3.50 -5.31
C ASP A 36 20.38 -2.26 -5.16
N THR A 37 21.37 -2.17 -6.03
CA THR A 37 22.34 -1.07 -6.07
C THR A 37 22.03 -0.08 -7.19
N ARG A 38 21.13 -0.42 -8.13
CA ARG A 38 20.79 0.38 -9.32
C ARG A 38 19.72 1.43 -9.06
N ILE A 39 19.81 2.08 -7.91
CA ILE A 39 18.75 2.94 -7.42
C ILE A 39 19.17 4.40 -7.60
N SER A 40 18.26 5.22 -8.13
CA SER A 40 18.45 6.66 -8.28
C SER A 40 18.58 7.37 -6.92
N GLU A 41 18.92 8.66 -6.92
CA GLU A 41 19.01 9.45 -5.67
C GLU A 41 17.65 9.57 -4.94
N ASP A 42 16.53 9.45 -5.66
CA ASP A 42 15.17 9.60 -5.12
C ASP A 42 14.53 8.26 -4.68
N GLU A 43 15.14 7.15 -5.06
CA GLU A 43 14.64 5.81 -4.77
C GLU A 43 15.49 5.15 -3.67
N CYS A 44 14.84 4.31 -2.86
CA CYS A 44 15.46 3.60 -1.76
C CYS A 44 15.20 2.09 -1.91
N PRO A 45 16.12 1.22 -1.48
CA PRO A 45 15.95 -0.22 -1.61
C PRO A 45 14.93 -0.81 -0.64
N VAL A 46 14.48 -0.06 0.37
CA VAL A 46 13.70 -0.59 1.51
C VAL A 46 12.58 0.38 1.88
N ALA A 47 11.38 -0.16 2.11
CA ALA A 47 10.24 0.55 2.69
C ALA A 47 9.79 -0.16 3.96
N VAL A 48 9.70 0.55 5.09
CA VAL A 48 9.25 -0.01 6.36
C VAL A 48 7.77 0.29 6.55
N HIS A 49 6.98 -0.72 6.92
CA HIS A 49 5.56 -0.53 7.18
C HIS A 49 5.37 0.34 8.43
N PRO A 50 4.70 1.51 8.35
CA PRO A 50 4.64 2.45 9.46
C PRO A 50 3.74 1.99 10.62
N HIS A 51 2.74 1.15 10.33
CA HIS A 51 1.76 0.68 11.32
C HIS A 51 2.08 -0.68 11.95
N HIS A 52 2.93 -1.49 11.32
CA HIS A 52 3.19 -2.88 11.72
C HIS A 52 4.70 -3.08 11.93
N PRO A 53 5.15 -3.21 13.19
CA PRO A 53 6.56 -3.52 13.46
C PRO A 53 6.96 -4.88 12.87
N GLY A 54 8.22 -4.98 12.46
CA GLY A 54 8.78 -6.17 11.82
C GLY A 54 8.32 -6.40 10.37
N ILE A 55 7.48 -5.51 9.81
CA ILE A 55 7.07 -5.60 8.40
C ILE A 55 7.82 -4.56 7.57
N PHE A 56 8.54 -5.03 6.55
CA PHE A 56 9.20 -4.17 5.57
C PHE A 56 9.30 -4.85 4.21
N PHE A 57 9.50 -4.03 3.19
CA PHE A 57 9.69 -4.41 1.80
C PHE A 57 11.12 -4.07 1.40
N ALA A 58 11.78 -4.96 0.64
CA ALA A 58 13.15 -4.75 0.18
C ALA A 58 13.31 -5.21 -1.28
N ASN A 59 13.87 -4.34 -2.12
CA ASN A 59 14.27 -4.70 -3.48
C ASN A 59 15.57 -5.50 -3.40
N ILE A 60 15.50 -6.78 -3.76
CA ILE A 60 16.60 -7.73 -3.71
C ILE A 60 17.07 -8.05 -5.13
N LYS A 61 18.40 -8.08 -5.31
CA LYS A 61 19.06 -8.53 -6.52
C LYS A 61 19.90 -9.78 -6.24
N GLU A 62 19.44 -10.92 -6.74
CA GLU A 62 20.21 -12.18 -6.67
C GLU A 62 21.02 -12.38 -7.95
N ALA A 63 22.33 -12.09 -7.93
CA ALA A 63 23.26 -12.36 -9.03
C ALA A 63 22.71 -11.93 -10.42
N GLU A 64 22.48 -12.88 -11.33
CA GLU A 64 21.97 -12.67 -12.69
C GLU A 64 20.44 -12.54 -12.79
N LYS A 65 19.71 -12.70 -11.67
CA LYS A 65 18.26 -12.55 -11.65
C LYS A 65 17.84 -11.08 -11.74
N GLN A 66 16.61 -10.89 -12.22
CA GLN A 66 15.93 -9.61 -12.13
C GLN A 66 15.75 -9.20 -10.66
N VAL A 67 15.58 -7.89 -10.45
CA VAL A 67 15.26 -7.40 -9.11
C VAL A 67 13.83 -7.73 -8.78
N GLU A 68 13.65 -8.22 -7.56
CA GLU A 68 12.36 -8.57 -7.02
C GLU A 68 12.20 -7.93 -5.64
N THR A 69 10.98 -7.51 -5.32
CA THR A 69 10.64 -6.99 -4.01
C THR A 69 10.26 -8.15 -3.12
N HIS A 70 10.95 -8.26 -1.99
CA HIS A 70 10.63 -9.20 -0.94
C HIS A 70 9.95 -8.48 0.22
N ILE A 71 9.00 -9.16 0.86
CA ILE A 71 8.43 -8.77 2.15
C ILE A 71 9.06 -9.61 3.26
N SER A 72 9.35 -8.97 4.40
CA SER A 72 9.53 -9.65 5.67
C SER A 72 8.36 -9.31 6.58
N ASP A 73 7.81 -10.30 7.27
CA ASP A 73 6.82 -10.14 8.34
C ASP A 73 7.33 -10.66 9.70
N THR A 74 8.63 -10.97 9.75
CA THR A 74 9.37 -11.59 10.87
C THR A 74 10.60 -10.77 11.23
N ASP A 75 10.60 -9.48 10.88
CA ASP A 75 11.69 -8.55 11.17
C ASP A 75 13.06 -9.00 10.60
N GLY A 76 13.03 -9.52 9.39
CA GLY A 76 14.22 -9.88 8.62
C GLY A 76 14.73 -11.30 8.86
N THR A 77 14.16 -12.05 9.81
CA THR A 77 14.47 -13.49 9.97
C THR A 77 14.13 -14.28 8.72
N SER A 78 13.04 -13.91 8.06
CA SER A 78 12.65 -14.47 6.76
C SER A 78 12.22 -13.37 5.78
N LEU A 79 12.54 -13.58 4.50
CA LEU A 79 12.18 -12.72 3.39
C LEU A 79 11.60 -13.58 2.27
N TYR A 80 10.44 -13.17 1.76
CA TYR A 80 9.74 -13.90 0.70
C TYR A 80 9.40 -12.95 -0.45
N ALA A 81 9.49 -13.46 -1.67
CA ALA A 81 9.06 -12.77 -2.87
C ALA A 81 7.59 -12.34 -2.78
N MET A 82 7.29 -11.10 -3.18
CA MET A 82 5.91 -10.62 -3.26
C MET A 82 5.12 -11.37 -4.35
N LYS A 83 3.86 -11.69 -4.07
CA LYS A 83 3.00 -12.39 -5.02
C LYS A 83 2.04 -11.43 -5.72
N LEU A 84 2.06 -11.44 -7.05
CA LEU A 84 1.08 -10.76 -7.88
C LEU A 84 -0.16 -11.64 -8.07
N ASP A 85 -1.28 -11.21 -7.50
CA ASP A 85 -2.59 -11.86 -7.64
C ASP A 85 -3.28 -11.32 -8.91
N ASN A 86 -2.96 -11.90 -10.07
CA ASN A 86 -3.64 -11.58 -11.31
C ASN A 86 -3.89 -12.81 -12.19
N LEU A 87 -5.09 -13.38 -12.02
CA LEU A 87 -5.61 -14.50 -12.80
C LEU A 87 -5.60 -14.26 -14.31
N LYS A 88 -5.68 -12.99 -14.77
CA LYS A 88 -5.75 -12.65 -16.21
C LYS A 88 -4.38 -12.66 -16.90
N LEU A 89 -3.30 -12.50 -16.15
CA LEU A 89 -1.94 -12.48 -16.70
C LEU A 89 -1.35 -13.88 -16.88
N GLY A 90 -2.04 -14.94 -16.42
CA GLY A 90 -1.51 -16.30 -16.47
C GLY A 90 -0.24 -16.46 -15.64
N CYS A 91 -0.06 -15.62 -14.62
CA CYS A 91 1.07 -15.68 -13.70
C CYS A 91 1.03 -17.00 -12.92
N PHE A 92 1.75 -18.01 -13.40
CA PHE A 92 2.03 -19.21 -12.62
C PHE A 92 3.11 -18.89 -11.57
N GLU A 93 3.11 -19.65 -10.48
CA GLU A 93 3.74 -19.39 -9.17
C GLU A 93 5.21 -18.88 -9.16
N PHE A 94 5.92 -18.91 -10.29
CA PHE A 94 7.33 -18.54 -10.41
C PHE A 94 7.66 -17.49 -11.49
N ASP A 95 6.67 -16.97 -12.23
CA ASP A 95 6.96 -16.20 -13.46
C ASP A 95 6.63 -14.69 -13.39
N CYS A 96 6.05 -14.21 -12.28
CA CYS A 96 5.64 -12.82 -12.13
C CYS A 96 6.27 -12.15 -10.91
N ASN A 97 7.53 -11.75 -11.08
CA ASN A 97 8.27 -10.99 -10.08
C ASN A 97 7.76 -9.54 -10.07
N VAL A 98 7.60 -8.96 -8.87
CA VAL A 98 7.21 -7.56 -8.70
C VAL A 98 8.38 -6.76 -8.15
N GLU A 99 8.73 -5.67 -8.82
CA GLU A 99 9.73 -4.69 -8.39
C GLU A 99 9.02 -3.37 -8.05
N LEU A 100 8.99 -3.00 -6.77
CA LEU A 100 8.42 -1.73 -6.33
C LEU A 100 9.41 -0.60 -6.56
N THR A 101 8.89 0.53 -7.04
CA THR A 101 9.59 1.81 -7.04
C THR A 101 9.37 2.46 -5.68
N ILE A 102 10.30 2.20 -4.76
CA ILE A 102 10.24 2.67 -3.38
C ILE A 102 10.90 4.06 -3.31
N PRO A 103 10.16 5.14 -3.00
CA PRO A 103 10.78 6.45 -2.80
C PRO A 103 11.49 6.51 -1.45
N CYS A 104 12.61 7.24 -1.38
CA CYS A 104 13.29 7.46 -0.11
C CYS A 104 12.45 8.23 0.91
N LEU A 105 11.60 9.14 0.43
CA LEU A 105 10.61 9.82 1.25
C LEU A 105 9.24 9.13 1.13
N ILE A 106 9.01 8.14 1.99
CA ILE A 106 7.70 7.52 2.13
C ILE A 106 6.71 8.54 2.70
N LYS A 107 5.60 8.74 2.00
CA LYS A 107 4.46 9.54 2.46
C LYS A 107 3.37 8.59 2.98
N PRO A 108 3.17 8.42 4.31
CA PRO A 108 2.23 7.43 4.85
C PRO A 108 0.81 7.59 4.31
N LYS A 109 0.27 8.81 4.23
CA LYS A 109 -1.07 9.06 3.68
C LYS A 109 -1.28 8.65 2.21
N ILE A 110 -0.20 8.38 1.47
CA ILE A 110 -0.23 7.94 0.07
C ILE A 110 0.14 6.46 -0.03
N HIS A 111 1.26 6.06 0.57
CA HIS A 111 1.83 4.72 0.40
C HIS A 111 1.25 3.69 1.39
N PHE A 112 0.81 4.16 2.55
CA PHE A 112 0.22 3.36 3.63
C PHE A 112 -1.03 4.05 4.18
N PRO A 113 -2.05 4.32 3.34
CA PRO A 113 -3.21 5.11 3.72
C PRO A 113 -4.01 4.49 4.88
N THR A 114 -3.94 3.16 5.03
CA THR A 114 -4.49 2.44 6.18
C THR A 114 -3.49 1.39 6.64
N GLU A 115 -3.80 0.67 7.71
CA GLU A 115 -2.94 -0.39 8.23
C GLU A 115 -2.86 -1.61 7.29
N SER A 116 -3.87 -1.85 6.46
CA SER A 116 -3.87 -3.00 5.55
C SER A 116 -3.64 -2.61 4.09
N ILE A 117 -3.91 -1.36 3.73
CA ILE A 117 -3.80 -0.88 2.35
C ILE A 117 -2.42 -0.27 2.11
N ILE A 118 -1.76 -0.77 1.06
CA ILE A 118 -0.44 -0.33 0.64
C ILE A 118 -0.49 0.00 -0.85
N LEU A 119 0.10 1.13 -1.23
CA LEU A 119 0.14 1.63 -2.60
C LEU A 119 1.58 1.98 -3.00
N PHE A 120 2.02 1.41 -4.11
CA PHE A 120 3.30 1.75 -4.71
C PHE A 120 3.23 1.70 -6.23
N LYS A 121 4.04 2.54 -6.87
CA LYS A 121 4.42 2.33 -8.26
C LYS A 121 5.48 1.24 -8.33
N GLY A 122 5.64 0.65 -9.49
CA GLY A 122 6.67 -0.35 -9.70
C GLY A 122 6.65 -0.91 -11.10
N SER A 123 7.10 -2.13 -11.23
CA SER A 123 6.98 -2.93 -12.44
C SER A 123 6.81 -4.39 -12.10
N TYR A 124 6.14 -5.12 -12.98
CA TYR A 124 6.15 -6.58 -12.95
C TYR A 124 6.90 -7.10 -14.18
N TYR A 125 7.43 -8.30 -14.05
CA TYR A 125 8.12 -8.98 -15.13
C TYR A 125 7.25 -10.08 -15.70
N LEU A 126 7.12 -10.13 -17.02
CA LEU A 126 6.62 -11.30 -17.75
C LEU A 126 7.81 -11.89 -18.50
N SER A 127 8.36 -12.99 -17.97
CA SER A 127 9.64 -13.52 -18.41
C SER A 127 10.74 -12.44 -18.32
N THR A 128 11.22 -11.92 -19.45
CA THR A 128 12.30 -10.91 -19.49
C THR A 128 11.80 -9.47 -19.64
N LYS A 129 10.51 -9.26 -19.92
CA LYS A 129 9.96 -7.93 -20.21
C LYS A 129 9.47 -7.25 -18.94
N LYS A 130 9.94 -6.02 -18.71
CA LYS A 130 9.53 -5.15 -17.59
C LYS A 130 8.31 -4.34 -17.99
N HIS A 131 7.25 -4.40 -17.19
CA HIS A 131 5.99 -3.68 -17.41
C HIS A 131 5.70 -2.75 -16.23
N PRO A 132 5.77 -1.42 -16.41
CA PRO A 132 5.49 -0.48 -15.33
C PRO A 132 4.01 -0.51 -14.95
N HIS A 133 3.71 -0.36 -13.66
CA HIS A 133 2.35 -0.25 -13.17
C HIS A 133 2.27 0.39 -11.78
N GLU A 134 1.04 0.57 -11.31
CA GLU A 134 0.70 0.94 -9.95
C GLU A 134 0.02 -0.26 -9.30
N PHE A 135 0.45 -0.58 -8.09
CA PHE A 135 0.06 -1.77 -7.37
C PHE A 135 -0.64 -1.40 -6.07
N ILE A 136 -1.63 -2.21 -5.71
CA ILE A 136 -2.32 -2.13 -4.43
C ILE A 136 -2.24 -3.48 -3.71
N SER A 137 -1.95 -3.44 -2.41
CA SER A 137 -2.20 -4.55 -1.50
C SER A 137 -3.25 -4.11 -0.49
N ASP A 138 -4.16 -5.00 -0.13
CA ASP A 138 -5.18 -4.75 0.89
C ASP A 138 -5.08 -5.70 2.10
N ASP A 139 -3.99 -6.48 2.17
CA ASP A 139 -3.71 -7.44 3.25
C ASP A 139 -2.37 -7.21 3.95
N GLY A 140 -1.86 -5.99 3.91
CA GLY A 140 -0.59 -5.63 4.55
C GLY A 140 0.65 -5.99 3.74
N GLY A 141 0.50 -6.23 2.44
CA GLY A 141 1.62 -6.37 1.49
C GLY A 141 1.96 -7.80 1.10
N LYS A 142 1.11 -8.79 1.41
CA LYS A 142 1.36 -10.19 1.05
C LYS A 142 0.94 -10.47 -0.38
N ARG A 143 -0.26 -10.02 -0.76
CA ARG A 143 -0.79 -10.12 -2.12
C ARG A 143 -0.93 -8.74 -2.72
N TRP A 144 -0.58 -8.64 -3.99
CA TRP A 144 -0.61 -7.40 -4.74
C TRP A 144 -1.48 -7.55 -5.97
N LYS A 145 -2.22 -6.50 -6.31
CA LYS A 145 -3.07 -6.41 -7.49
C LYS A 145 -2.63 -5.24 -8.34
N LEU A 146 -2.86 -5.36 -9.65
CA LEU A 146 -2.71 -4.24 -10.57
C LEU A 146 -3.90 -3.29 -10.43
N LEU A 147 -3.61 -2.00 -10.38
CA LEU A 147 -4.64 -0.96 -10.55
C LEU A 147 -5.01 -0.82 -12.03
N PRO A 148 -6.06 -0.09 -12.41
CA PRO A 148 -6.55 -0.06 -13.79
C PRO A 148 -5.58 0.56 -14.80
N PHE A 149 -4.71 1.47 -14.35
CA PHE A 149 -3.81 2.24 -15.22
C PHE A 149 -2.39 2.29 -14.67
N VAL A 150 -1.42 2.56 -15.54
CA VAL A 150 0.01 2.61 -15.20
C VAL A 150 0.36 3.77 -14.27
N ASP A 151 -0.24 4.96 -14.48
CA ASP A 151 -0.14 6.12 -13.59
C ASP A 151 -1.55 6.51 -13.12
N PHE A 152 -2.11 5.70 -12.22
CA PHE A 152 -3.49 5.88 -11.78
C PHE A 152 -3.65 7.00 -10.74
N ARG A 153 -2.54 7.31 -10.03
CA ARG A 153 -2.46 8.33 -8.99
C ARG A 153 -3.44 8.06 -7.85
N THR A 154 -3.55 6.81 -7.45
CA THR A 154 -4.60 6.33 -6.53
C THR A 154 -4.62 7.08 -5.21
N ARG A 155 -5.82 7.35 -4.72
CA ARG A 155 -6.12 7.83 -3.38
C ARG A 155 -7.15 6.93 -2.74
N VAL A 156 -7.05 6.82 -1.43
CA VAL A 156 -7.92 5.99 -0.61
C VAL A 156 -8.70 6.90 0.31
N LEU A 157 -10.03 6.89 0.17
CA LEU A 157 -10.94 7.70 0.97
C LEU A 157 -11.75 6.79 1.91
N ASN A 158 -12.43 7.39 2.88
CA ASN A 158 -13.32 6.74 3.83
C ASN A 158 -12.68 5.55 4.56
N GLY A 159 -11.41 5.68 4.96
CA GLY A 159 -10.67 4.63 5.66
C GLY A 159 -10.49 3.32 4.87
N GLY A 160 -10.51 3.38 3.53
CA GLY A 160 -10.39 2.21 2.66
C GLY A 160 -11.61 1.93 1.80
N GLY A 161 -12.78 2.47 2.13
CA GLY A 161 -14.03 2.14 1.43
C GLY A 161 -14.12 2.65 -0.01
N ILE A 162 -13.25 3.59 -0.41
CA ILE A 162 -13.26 4.15 -1.77
C ILE A 162 -11.83 4.23 -2.28
N LEU A 163 -11.58 3.59 -3.43
CA LEU A 163 -10.41 3.84 -4.25
C LEU A 163 -10.77 4.88 -5.32
N PHE A 164 -9.94 5.88 -5.48
CA PHE A 164 -10.14 6.98 -6.42
C PHE A 164 -8.86 7.25 -7.20
N GLY A 165 -8.96 7.48 -8.49
CA GLY A 165 -7.84 7.85 -9.34
C GLY A 165 -8.32 8.51 -10.62
N ILE A 166 -7.39 8.72 -11.55
CA ILE A 166 -7.65 9.42 -12.81
C ILE A 166 -7.14 8.57 -13.96
N ASN A 167 -7.94 8.45 -15.00
CA ASN A 167 -7.48 7.87 -16.26
C ASN A 167 -6.48 8.86 -16.91
N PRO A 168 -5.20 8.48 -17.09
CA PRO A 168 -4.20 9.38 -17.66
C PRO A 168 -4.47 9.75 -19.12
N GLU A 169 -5.27 8.97 -19.86
CA GLU A 169 -5.58 9.21 -21.27
C GLU A 169 -6.78 10.14 -21.44
N THR A 170 -7.87 9.89 -20.71
CA THR A 170 -9.13 10.64 -20.87
C THR A 170 -9.31 11.75 -19.84
N SER A 171 -8.50 11.78 -18.78
CA SER A 171 -8.72 12.62 -17.59
C SER A 171 -10.06 12.37 -16.88
N ASP A 172 -10.74 11.26 -17.18
CA ASP A 172 -11.92 10.86 -16.42
C ASP A 172 -11.53 10.47 -14.99
N ILE A 173 -12.40 10.81 -14.04
CA ILE A 173 -12.27 10.22 -12.71
C ILE A 173 -12.68 8.75 -12.78
N VAL A 174 -11.95 7.92 -12.05
CA VAL A 174 -12.21 6.49 -11.97
C VAL A 174 -12.21 6.10 -10.51
N TYR A 175 -13.19 5.33 -10.08
CA TYR A 175 -13.34 4.98 -8.68
C TYR A 175 -13.91 3.58 -8.49
N SER A 176 -13.65 3.00 -7.32
CA SER A 176 -14.12 1.68 -6.90
C SER A 176 -14.55 1.73 -5.44
N PHE A 177 -15.62 1.01 -5.11
CA PHE A 177 -16.12 0.85 -3.74
C PHE A 177 -15.79 -0.51 -3.13
N ASP A 178 -15.20 -1.42 -3.91
CA ASP A 178 -15.03 -2.83 -3.57
C ASP A 178 -13.56 -3.28 -3.74
N MET A 179 -12.64 -2.40 -3.36
CA MET A 179 -11.18 -2.63 -3.41
C MET A 179 -10.66 -3.00 -4.82
N GLY A 180 -11.26 -2.42 -5.85
CA GLY A 180 -10.81 -2.55 -7.23
C GLY A 180 -11.34 -3.77 -7.98
N ASN A 181 -12.36 -4.45 -7.45
CA ASN A 181 -13.03 -5.54 -8.19
C ASN A 181 -13.90 -4.98 -9.31
N ASN A 182 -14.60 -3.87 -9.07
CA ASN A 182 -15.37 -3.13 -10.06
C ASN A 182 -14.94 -1.66 -10.10
N TRP A 183 -14.86 -1.11 -11.30
CA TRP A 183 -14.45 0.28 -11.55
C TRP A 183 -15.53 1.05 -12.28
N TYR A 184 -15.77 2.27 -11.83
CA TYR A 184 -16.72 3.22 -12.39
C TYR A 184 -15.97 4.43 -12.96
N HIS A 185 -16.50 5.00 -14.04
CA HIS A 185 -15.87 6.10 -14.76
C HIS A 185 -16.83 7.28 -14.86
N LYS A 186 -16.32 8.50 -14.66
CA LYS A 186 -17.10 9.71 -14.85
C LYS A 186 -16.23 10.84 -15.39
N ASN A 187 -16.68 11.45 -16.48
CA ASN A 187 -16.11 12.70 -16.95
C ASN A 187 -16.66 13.85 -16.08
N ILE A 188 -15.80 14.43 -15.24
CA ILE A 188 -16.12 15.60 -14.40
C ILE A 188 -15.21 16.80 -14.73
N LEU A 189 -13.99 16.53 -15.20
CA LEU A 189 -13.02 17.57 -15.56
C LEU A 189 -13.27 18.17 -16.94
N ASN A 190 -14.35 17.77 -17.63
CA ASN A 190 -14.66 18.15 -19.01
C ASN A 190 -13.46 17.88 -19.93
N THR A 191 -12.76 18.93 -20.31
CA THR A 191 -11.60 18.89 -21.21
C THR A 191 -10.27 19.26 -20.52
N GLU A 192 -10.30 19.52 -19.21
CA GLU A 192 -9.12 19.90 -18.43
C GLU A 192 -8.19 18.71 -18.15
N LEU A 193 -6.89 18.98 -18.07
CA LEU A 193 -5.87 18.00 -17.73
C LEU A 193 -5.71 17.91 -16.22
N ALA A 194 -5.89 16.72 -15.65
CA ALA A 194 -5.62 16.51 -14.23
C ALA A 194 -4.13 16.55 -13.90
N LEU A 195 -3.73 17.45 -12.99
CA LEU A 195 -2.36 17.58 -12.52
C LEU A 195 -2.11 16.81 -11.23
N ALA A 196 -3.02 16.91 -10.26
CA ALA A 196 -2.81 16.30 -8.95
C ALA A 196 -4.14 15.97 -8.25
N ILE A 197 -4.10 14.95 -7.40
CA ILE A 197 -5.18 14.62 -6.47
C ILE A 197 -4.69 14.91 -5.06
N VAL A 198 -5.42 15.78 -4.35
CA VAL A 198 -5.10 16.14 -2.97
C VAL A 198 -5.32 14.92 -2.08
N PRO A 199 -4.29 14.46 -1.35
CA PRO A 199 -4.40 13.28 -0.52
C PRO A 199 -5.24 13.57 0.72
N TYR A 200 -6.37 12.88 0.83
CA TYR A 200 -7.13 12.71 2.06
C TYR A 200 -7.12 11.22 2.36
N GLY A 201 -6.86 10.83 3.61
CA GLY A 201 -6.71 9.42 3.99
C GLY A 201 -7.23 9.13 5.39
N GLU A 202 -8.08 10.00 5.93
CA GLU A 202 -8.64 9.86 7.26
C GLU A 202 -10.02 9.19 7.17
N PRO A 203 -10.41 8.34 8.13
CA PRO A 203 -11.77 7.80 8.21
C PRO A 203 -12.82 8.90 8.14
N GLY A 204 -13.92 8.64 7.43
CA GLY A 204 -15.04 9.57 7.30
C GLY A 204 -14.82 10.66 6.25
N ILE A 205 -13.62 10.81 5.67
CA ILE A 205 -13.44 11.71 4.52
C ILE A 205 -13.86 10.97 3.25
N THR A 206 -14.97 11.39 2.67
CA THR A 206 -15.55 10.84 1.43
C THR A 206 -15.33 11.75 0.23
N PHE A 207 -14.55 12.81 0.36
CA PHE A 207 -14.30 13.76 -0.72
C PHE A 207 -12.81 13.88 -1.02
N THR A 208 -12.51 14.41 -2.21
CA THR A 208 -11.16 14.84 -2.58
C THR A 208 -11.23 16.04 -3.50
N ASN A 209 -10.09 16.69 -3.68
CA ASN A 209 -9.95 17.80 -4.62
C ASN A 209 -8.97 17.39 -5.71
N VAL A 210 -9.36 17.63 -6.95
CA VAL A 210 -8.51 17.45 -8.13
C VAL A 210 -8.05 18.82 -8.61
N VAL A 211 -6.74 19.00 -8.70
CA VAL A 211 -6.15 20.18 -9.31
C VAL A 211 -5.94 19.87 -10.79
N SER A 212 -6.46 20.73 -11.64
CA SER A 212 -6.46 20.57 -13.09
C SER A 212 -5.90 21.81 -13.79
N LEU A 213 -5.54 21.65 -15.05
CA LEU A 213 -5.05 22.70 -15.93
C LEU A 213 -5.95 22.76 -17.15
N SER A 214 -6.37 23.97 -17.50
CA SER A 214 -7.14 24.21 -18.71
C SER A 214 -6.43 23.76 -19.98
N GLN A 215 -7.20 23.46 -21.03
CA GLN A 215 -6.61 23.06 -22.32
C GLN A 215 -5.68 24.11 -22.91
N ASP A 216 -6.01 25.39 -22.74
CA ASP A 216 -5.17 26.51 -23.18
C ASP A 216 -3.99 26.80 -22.22
N LYS A 217 -3.89 26.04 -21.12
CA LYS A 217 -2.84 26.12 -20.09
C LYS A 217 -2.73 27.48 -19.41
N LYS A 218 -3.82 28.26 -19.36
CA LYS A 218 -3.83 29.61 -18.78
C LYS A 218 -4.35 29.68 -17.36
N TRP A 219 -5.18 28.73 -16.94
CA TRP A 219 -5.79 28.74 -15.61
C TRP A 219 -5.78 27.36 -14.97
N TYR A 220 -5.63 27.37 -13.65
CA TYR A 220 -5.73 26.17 -12.83
C TYR A 220 -7.16 26.04 -12.30
N GLY A 221 -7.71 24.83 -12.40
CA GLY A 221 -8.99 24.45 -11.81
C GLY A 221 -8.77 23.71 -10.48
N ILE A 222 -9.74 23.83 -9.58
CA ILE A 222 -9.86 22.96 -8.41
C ILE A 222 -11.27 22.39 -8.43
N THR A 223 -11.37 21.08 -8.68
CA THR A 223 -12.63 20.35 -8.73
C THR A 223 -12.82 19.58 -7.44
N HIS A 224 -13.88 19.92 -6.70
CA HIS A 224 -14.28 19.19 -5.50
C HIS A 224 -15.15 17.99 -5.89
N VAL A 225 -14.70 16.79 -5.51
CA VAL A 225 -15.41 15.53 -5.77
C VAL A 225 -15.84 14.94 -4.45
N ASP A 226 -17.16 14.84 -4.22
CA ASP A 226 -17.76 14.35 -2.98
C ASP A 226 -18.57 13.07 -3.24
N PHE A 227 -18.19 11.98 -2.57
CA PHE A 227 -18.84 10.67 -2.67
C PHE A 227 -19.95 10.45 -1.64
N SER A 228 -20.23 11.40 -0.75
CA SER A 228 -21.19 11.24 0.36
C SER A 228 -22.55 10.76 -0.15
N ASN A 229 -23.11 11.42 -1.16
CA ASN A 229 -24.42 11.06 -1.74
C ASN A 229 -24.52 9.64 -2.28
N LEU A 230 -23.42 9.03 -2.74
CA LEU A 230 -23.39 7.65 -3.25
C LEU A 230 -23.45 6.61 -2.14
N LEU A 231 -23.12 7.00 -0.91
CA LEU A 231 -23.24 6.18 0.30
C LEU A 231 -24.57 6.40 1.03
N SER A 232 -25.44 7.25 0.49
CA SER A 232 -26.72 7.58 1.09
C SER A 232 -27.79 6.50 0.86
N ASN A 233 -28.65 6.30 1.86
CA ASN A 233 -29.82 5.45 1.69
C ASN A 233 -30.81 6.15 0.72
N PHE A 234 -31.15 5.49 -0.38
CA PHE A 234 -32.06 5.99 -1.42
C PHE A 234 -33.40 6.52 -0.88
N ILE A 235 -33.84 6.02 0.28
CA ILE A 235 -35.13 6.41 0.90
C ILE A 235 -35.01 7.73 1.67
N PHE A 236 -33.87 8.02 2.30
CA PHE A 236 -33.74 9.14 3.24
C PHE A 236 -32.72 10.21 2.84
N LYS A 237 -31.98 10.03 1.73
CA LYS A 237 -30.86 10.91 1.31
C LYS A 237 -29.89 11.26 2.45
N LEU A 238 -29.75 10.33 3.39
CA LEU A 238 -28.85 10.42 4.53
C LEU A 238 -27.75 9.40 4.32
N ASP A 239 -26.50 9.84 4.44
CA ASP A 239 -25.34 8.96 4.41
C ASP A 239 -25.53 7.85 5.44
N ARG A 240 -25.56 6.61 4.96
CA ARG A 240 -25.67 5.46 5.85
C ARG A 240 -24.39 5.40 6.67
N LYS A 241 -24.47 5.63 7.98
CA LYS A 241 -23.35 5.38 8.90
C LYS A 241 -23.11 3.88 9.03
N CYS A 242 -21.85 3.45 9.04
CA CYS A 242 -21.53 2.04 9.23
C CYS A 242 -21.99 1.54 10.62
N GLN A 243 -22.61 0.36 10.64
CA GLN A 243 -22.99 -0.35 11.85
C GLN A 243 -22.00 -1.48 12.15
N GLU A 244 -22.06 -2.12 13.32
CA GLU A 244 -21.11 -3.19 13.69
C GLU A 244 -21.05 -4.33 12.67
N SER A 245 -22.18 -4.68 12.03
CA SER A 245 -22.26 -5.69 10.98
C SER A 245 -21.53 -5.31 9.69
N ASP A 246 -21.22 -4.03 9.50
CA ASP A 246 -20.46 -3.53 8.36
C ASP A 246 -18.95 -3.63 8.56
N PHE A 247 -18.51 -4.14 9.71
CA PHE A 247 -17.10 -4.33 10.03
C PHE A 247 -16.77 -5.80 10.26
N TYR A 248 -15.49 -6.12 10.08
CA TYR A 248 -14.90 -7.39 10.46
C TYR A 248 -13.56 -7.17 11.14
N LEU A 249 -13.14 -8.14 11.95
CA LEU A 249 -11.82 -8.13 12.54
C LEU A 249 -10.81 -8.64 11.52
N TRP A 250 -9.90 -7.77 11.12
CA TRP A 250 -8.74 -8.12 10.31
C TRP A 250 -7.53 -8.29 11.23
N PHE A 251 -6.80 -9.40 11.03
CA PHE A 251 -5.57 -9.69 11.74
C PHE A 251 -4.39 -9.46 10.82
N VAL A 252 -3.29 -8.97 11.38
CA VAL A 252 -2.03 -8.90 10.64
C VAL A 252 -1.54 -10.31 10.45
N ASP A 253 -1.69 -10.83 9.24
CA ASP A 253 -1.21 -12.16 8.91
C ASP A 253 0.32 -12.16 8.94
N ARG A 254 0.93 -13.18 9.57
CA ARG A 254 2.38 -13.36 9.59
C ARG A 254 2.75 -14.82 9.35
N SER A 255 3.98 -15.05 8.88
CA SER A 255 4.49 -16.37 8.51
C SER A 255 4.30 -17.47 9.57
N TYR A 256 4.25 -17.10 10.86
CA TYR A 256 4.13 -18.05 11.98
C TYR A 256 2.83 -17.89 12.79
N GLY A 257 1.79 -17.33 12.16
CA GLY A 257 0.52 -17.03 12.80
C GLY A 257 0.40 -15.58 13.27
N PRO A 258 -0.71 -15.21 13.92
CA PRO A 258 -1.07 -13.81 14.12
C PRO A 258 -0.33 -13.13 15.29
N CYS A 259 0.56 -13.84 15.98
CA CYS A 259 1.30 -13.37 17.14
C CYS A 259 2.66 -12.80 16.73
N TYR A 260 3.04 -11.67 17.32
CA TYR A 260 4.34 -11.05 17.15
C TYR A 260 4.74 -10.29 18.40
N GLN A 261 5.94 -10.56 18.92
CA GLN A 261 6.43 -9.96 20.18
C GLN A 261 5.41 -10.15 21.31
N GLY A 262 4.91 -11.38 21.44
CA GLY A 262 3.96 -11.76 22.49
C GLY A 262 2.54 -11.17 22.36
N HIS A 263 2.19 -10.54 21.24
CA HIS A 263 0.87 -9.95 21.04
C HIS A 263 0.27 -10.32 19.68
N GLN A 264 -1.02 -10.65 19.69
CA GLN A 264 -1.87 -10.68 18.51
C GLN A 264 -2.55 -9.32 18.37
N VAL A 265 -2.42 -8.71 17.20
CA VAL A 265 -3.02 -7.42 16.88
C VAL A 265 -4.16 -7.62 15.89
N SER A 266 -5.31 -7.04 16.21
CA SER A 266 -6.45 -6.97 15.29
C SER A 266 -6.93 -5.53 15.09
N TYR A 267 -7.50 -5.29 13.91
CA TYR A 267 -8.05 -4.02 13.48
C TYR A 267 -9.50 -4.23 13.06
N LEU A 268 -10.37 -3.31 13.47
CA LEU A 268 -11.73 -3.26 12.98
C LEU A 268 -11.75 -2.61 11.60
N ARG A 269 -12.04 -3.39 10.55
CA ARG A 269 -12.02 -2.92 9.15
C ARG A 269 -13.42 -2.97 8.56
N GLN A 270 -13.77 -1.94 7.78
CA GLN A 270 -15.02 -1.92 7.02
C GLN A 270 -15.00 -3.04 5.97
N ASN A 271 -16.10 -3.78 5.89
CA ASN A 271 -16.29 -4.79 4.87
C ASN A 271 -16.24 -4.11 3.47
N PRO A 272 -15.41 -4.57 2.53
CA PRO A 272 -15.34 -4.01 1.18
C PRO A 272 -16.70 -3.96 0.46
N TYR A 273 -17.67 -4.78 0.85
CA TYR A 273 -19.01 -4.80 0.25
C TYR A 273 -20.03 -3.92 0.99
N SER A 274 -19.67 -3.34 2.12
CA SER A 274 -20.54 -2.45 2.89
C SER A 274 -20.38 -1.01 2.42
N LEU A 275 -21.35 -0.50 1.67
CA LEU A 275 -21.43 0.92 1.29
C LEU A 275 -21.98 1.75 2.45
N CYS A 276 -21.07 2.32 3.24
CA CYS A 276 -21.41 3.18 4.37
C CYS A 276 -20.28 4.15 4.72
N LEU A 277 -20.63 5.24 5.39
CA LEU A 277 -19.69 6.23 5.92
C LEU A 277 -19.02 5.71 7.20
N ASN A 278 -17.70 5.55 7.16
CA ASN A 278 -16.91 5.06 8.27
C ASN A 278 -16.38 6.23 9.12
N ASN A 279 -17.19 6.65 10.08
CA ASN A 279 -16.79 7.67 11.06
C ASN A 279 -16.05 7.09 12.28
N GLN A 280 -15.76 5.79 12.29
CA GLN A 280 -15.05 5.18 13.41
C GLN A 280 -13.54 5.36 13.22
N SER A 281 -12.88 5.92 14.24
CA SER A 281 -11.43 5.89 14.31
C SER A 281 -10.92 4.45 14.35
N HIS A 282 -9.78 4.18 13.72
CA HIS A 282 -9.13 2.87 13.69
C HIS A 282 -9.08 2.22 15.08
N ARG A 283 -9.92 1.19 15.31
CA ARG A 283 -9.96 0.47 16.58
C ARG A 283 -8.97 -0.68 16.53
N LYS A 284 -7.84 -0.50 17.22
CA LYS A 284 -6.79 -1.49 17.38
C LYS A 284 -6.96 -2.25 18.70
N THR A 285 -6.94 -3.58 18.65
CA THR A 285 -7.01 -4.43 19.84
C THR A 285 -5.75 -5.27 19.95
N TYR A 286 -5.27 -5.44 21.19
CA TYR A 286 -4.13 -6.29 21.52
C TYR A 286 -4.62 -7.45 22.39
N LYS A 287 -4.23 -8.66 22.00
CA LYS A 287 -4.44 -9.87 22.80
C LYS A 287 -3.08 -10.49 23.10
N PRO A 288 -2.75 -10.83 24.35
CA PRO A 288 -1.49 -11.50 24.65
C PRO A 288 -1.43 -12.89 24.01
N CYS A 289 -0.24 -13.28 23.59
CA CYS A 289 0.07 -14.58 23.03
C CYS A 289 1.05 -15.34 23.93
N PRO A 290 0.98 -16.69 23.96
CA PRO A 290 2.07 -17.48 24.51
C PRO A 290 3.34 -17.22 23.69
N CYS A 291 4.49 -17.28 24.35
CA CYS A 291 5.79 -17.15 23.68
C CYS A 291 6.00 -18.32 22.72
N SER A 292 6.55 -18.03 21.55
CA SER A 292 6.99 -19.00 20.55
C SER A 292 8.49 -18.92 20.35
N PHE A 293 9.09 -19.91 19.68
CA PHE A 293 10.51 -19.89 19.34
C PHE A 293 10.91 -18.62 18.55
N ASN A 294 9.99 -18.11 17.71
CA ASN A 294 10.23 -16.93 16.88
C ASN A 294 10.23 -15.61 17.66
N ASP A 295 9.81 -15.61 18.93
CA ASP A 295 9.89 -14.42 19.78
C ASP A 295 11.29 -14.24 20.40
N TYR A 296 12.18 -15.25 20.28
CA TYR A 296 13.55 -15.19 20.79
C TYR A 296 14.51 -14.72 19.70
N ARG A 297 15.43 -13.82 20.08
CA ARG A 297 16.42 -13.22 19.18
C ARG A 297 17.66 -14.11 19.07
N TRP A 298 18.39 -13.96 17.98
CA TRP A 298 19.68 -14.59 17.69
C TRP A 298 20.84 -13.69 18.11
#